data_AF-I4B7Z0-F1
#
_entry.id   AF-I4B7Z0-F1
#
_cell.length_a   1.000
_cell.length_b   1.000
_cell.length_c   1.000
_cell.angle_alpha   90.00
_cell.angle_beta   90.00
_cell.angle_gamma   90.00
#
_symmetry.space_group_name_H-M   'P 1'
#
loop_
_entity.id
_entity.type
_entity.pdbx_description
1 polymer ?
#
loop_
_entity_poly.entity_id
_entity_poly.type
_entity_poly.pdbx_seq_one_letter_code
_entity_poly.pdbx_strand_id
1 'polypeptide(L)'
;MVSRFLLLPFVLTPIFAFIETAEIRLADRGATSLRGFWQFSSGPDTHKLRVDKEWRLQGIKNVANGRFSLAIDIPAELRTGDFAIILPPVSAAVRISLNGQLIADKGIVSPAFRYPQNSSEAFSWYPVKAELLRAGLRQELALDITGFHGGGGLYGNSHIYFGGLEAIKEKYNFIFLMTAFLSAAMFMIAIFHFALVSDKHYRRANLHYVLLSLAMSAHILGMNGLGYYLWNDFIFNAALIHLLVAAFPFALTGFTLRYFQLHYPVIRRLAYWYGSAMALFLATVAAFPVFIPLYLNVGLPFGVTVMALSLAFAIFGAIQGVRQNIEGAQLVLIGLLTYGVAVLNDVIFYFYSATQYKFADAGFLVTVICVALALAQRLQRSAFEKEELRDWKKEVSLAAQIQNLALPRRSISNANLQIETLFKPMKIIGGDFFGFHEISENVTGVLIADVSGHGIAAALMVNTLNTVFLQQRENAANPAQLMQKMNAALYPHLQEQFVTAAYCLLDFSARKILFAQAGHPPIYLLRRDGQGLEKVKPKGKFFGFLPQMSYEIAELSMNDYSRLFLYSDGVIEAGAIQGRPYSVARLENFLLKSGQLAPPELLAALDRDIQHATQTSMNHDDDSSCVVVDLRLAA
;
A
#
# COMPACT_ATOMS: atom_id res chain seq x y z
N MET A 1 9.64 18.61 -18.24
CA MET A 1 9.92 19.98 -17.76
C MET A 1 10.29 19.96 -16.27
N VAL A 2 11.31 19.17 -15.89
CA VAL A 2 11.75 18.93 -14.50
C VAL A 2 13.29 18.86 -14.48
N SER A 3 13.98 19.97 -14.73
CA SER A 3 15.45 19.96 -14.79
C SER A 3 16.15 21.16 -14.15
N ARG A 4 15.51 21.91 -13.23
CA ARG A 4 16.12 23.15 -12.69
C ARG A 4 16.01 23.44 -11.18
N PHE A 5 15.66 22.49 -10.31
CA PHE A 5 15.50 22.82 -8.88
C PHE A 5 16.21 21.95 -7.83
N LEU A 6 17.21 21.15 -8.20
CA LEU A 6 17.98 20.36 -7.20
C LEU A 6 19.48 20.46 -7.44
N LEU A 7 20.07 21.61 -7.09
CA LEU A 7 21.49 21.71 -6.76
C LEU A 7 21.63 22.66 -5.57
N LEU A 8 21.37 22.13 -4.37
CA LEU A 8 21.86 22.71 -3.11
C LEU A 8 23.36 22.34 -3.01
N PRO A 9 24.29 23.30 -3.03
CA PRO A 9 25.71 23.03 -2.98
C PRO A 9 26.12 22.79 -1.53
N PHE A 10 25.95 21.57 -1.01
CA PHE A 10 26.39 21.24 0.35
C PHE A 10 26.98 19.84 0.49
N VAL A 11 27.45 19.25 -0.61
CA VAL A 11 28.14 17.96 -0.58
C VAL A 11 29.51 18.16 -1.24
N LEU A 12 30.56 17.76 -0.53
CA LEU A 12 31.98 17.79 -0.90
C LEU A 12 32.74 19.09 -0.58
N THR A 13 32.95 19.35 0.71
CA THR A 13 34.18 20.04 1.16
C THR A 13 35.24 19.01 1.52
N PRO A 14 36.54 19.24 1.21
CA PRO A 14 37.58 18.28 1.47
C PRO A 14 37.80 18.08 2.98
N ILE A 15 37.88 16.81 3.37
CA ILE A 15 38.53 16.36 4.60
C ILE A 15 40.00 16.77 4.48
N PHE A 16 40.49 17.68 5.31
CA PHE A 16 41.88 17.81 5.82
C PHE A 16 42.16 19.27 6.25
N ALA A 17 42.21 19.50 7.56
CA ALA A 17 43.16 20.39 8.25
C ALA A 17 42.80 20.40 9.75
N PHE A 18 43.58 19.68 10.56
CA PHE A 18 43.55 19.78 12.02
C PHE A 18 44.60 20.81 12.44
N ILE A 19 44.16 21.86 13.13
CA ILE A 19 45.04 22.66 13.99
C ILE A 19 44.53 22.44 15.41
N GLU A 20 45.24 21.61 16.17
CA GLU A 20 45.05 21.44 17.61
C GLU A 20 45.67 22.65 18.33
N THR A 21 44.89 23.71 18.56
CA THR A 21 45.29 24.74 19.52
C THR A 21 44.71 24.42 20.88
N ALA A 22 45.57 24.43 21.90
CA ALA A 22 45.17 24.31 23.31
C ALA A 22 44.39 25.54 23.81
N GLU A 23 44.34 26.61 23.02
CA GLU A 23 43.79 27.92 23.38
C GLU A 23 42.71 28.33 22.39
N ILE A 24 41.56 28.77 22.92
CA ILE A 24 40.46 29.31 22.12
C ILE A 24 40.57 30.82 22.14
N ARG A 25 41.05 31.39 21.03
CA ARG A 25 41.16 32.83 20.86
C ARG A 25 40.02 33.34 19.99
N LEU A 26 39.26 34.31 20.50
CA LEU A 26 38.24 35.00 19.72
C LEU A 26 38.90 35.91 18.68
N ALA A 27 38.53 35.72 17.41
CA ALA A 27 38.98 36.56 16.30
C ALA A 27 38.12 37.83 16.16
N ASP A 28 36.81 37.71 16.41
CA ASP A 28 35.82 38.78 16.35
C ASP A 28 34.74 38.59 17.44
N ARG A 29 33.67 39.41 17.40
CA ARG A 29 32.50 39.26 18.28
C ARG A 29 31.43 38.30 17.72
N GLY A 30 31.73 37.57 16.66
CA GLY A 30 30.86 36.55 16.10
C GLY A 30 30.65 35.37 17.05
N ALA A 31 29.62 34.56 16.78
CA ALA A 31 29.34 33.35 17.55
C ALA A 31 30.40 32.29 17.27
N THR A 32 31.41 32.20 18.13
CA THR A 32 32.54 31.28 17.98
C THR A 32 32.26 29.97 18.68
N SER A 33 32.35 28.86 17.96
CA SER A 33 32.27 27.52 18.56
C SER A 33 33.53 27.26 19.39
N LEU A 34 33.35 26.97 20.68
CA LEU A 34 34.45 26.65 21.58
C LEU A 34 34.95 25.22 21.27
N ARG A 35 36.08 25.10 20.59
CA ARG A 35 36.76 23.84 20.26
C ARG A 35 38.11 23.80 20.97
N GLY A 36 38.26 22.91 21.93
CA GLY A 36 39.46 22.84 22.77
C GLY A 36 39.35 21.72 23.78
N PHE A 37 40.04 21.85 24.92
CA PHE A 37 40.00 20.86 25.99
C PHE A 37 39.55 21.48 27.31
N TRP A 38 38.52 20.89 27.90
CA TRP A 38 38.22 21.00 29.31
C TRP A 38 39.36 20.43 30.15
N GLN A 39 39.71 21.13 31.22
CA GLN A 39 40.28 20.51 32.41
C GLN A 39 39.12 20.07 33.30
N PHE A 40 38.96 18.77 33.48
CA PHE A 40 37.95 18.19 34.34
C PHE A 40 38.58 17.73 35.65
N SER A 41 38.07 18.17 36.78
CA SER A 41 38.48 17.70 38.10
C SER A 41 37.30 17.15 38.90
N SER A 42 37.50 16.03 39.57
CA SER A 42 36.51 15.37 40.45
C SER A 42 37.24 14.73 41.62
N GLY A 43 37.26 15.40 42.78
CA GLY A 43 38.11 15.00 43.89
C GLY A 43 39.60 15.22 43.56
N PRO A 44 40.50 14.26 43.80
CA PRO A 44 41.94 14.40 43.52
C PRO A 44 42.30 14.22 42.04
N ASP A 45 41.42 13.62 41.23
CA ASP A 45 41.71 13.27 39.84
C ASP A 45 41.44 14.43 38.89
N THR A 46 42.37 14.67 37.96
CA THR A 46 42.23 15.68 36.88
C THR A 46 42.43 15.03 35.52
N HIS A 47 41.49 15.24 34.60
CA HIS A 47 41.52 14.72 33.23
C HIS A 47 41.41 15.84 32.21
N LYS A 48 42.03 15.65 31.04
CA LYS A 48 41.88 16.55 29.89
C LYS A 48 40.85 15.97 28.93
N LEU A 49 39.76 16.68 28.68
CA LEU A 49 38.63 16.21 27.87
C LEU A 49 38.33 17.19 26.75
N ARG A 50 38.04 16.71 25.55
CA ARG A 50 37.58 17.54 24.44
C ARG A 50 36.24 18.21 24.73
N VAL A 51 36.12 19.49 24.39
CA VAL A 51 34.91 20.30 24.58
C VAL A 51 33.77 19.87 23.66
N ASP A 52 34.11 19.40 22.46
CA ASP A 52 33.18 19.03 21.39
C ASP A 52 32.77 17.55 21.40
N LYS A 53 33.07 16.81 22.48
CA LYS A 53 32.68 15.41 22.67
C LYS A 53 31.86 15.22 23.95
N GLU A 54 30.89 14.32 23.89
CA GLU A 54 30.12 13.87 25.06
C GLU A 54 31.04 13.31 26.14
N TRP A 55 30.84 13.71 27.40
CA TRP A 55 31.71 13.29 28.52
C TRP A 55 31.79 11.77 28.70
N ARG A 56 30.68 11.07 28.47
CA ARG A 56 30.58 9.60 28.55
C ARG A 56 31.58 8.88 27.64
N LEU A 57 31.78 9.39 26.43
CA LEU A 57 32.69 8.80 25.44
C LEU A 57 34.15 9.01 25.80
N GLN A 58 34.42 9.97 26.66
CA GLN A 58 35.76 10.31 27.13
C GLN A 58 36.06 9.64 28.48
N GLY A 59 35.31 8.60 28.83
CA GLY A 59 35.52 7.79 30.03
C GLY A 59 34.87 8.32 31.30
N ILE A 60 34.22 9.50 31.26
CA ILE A 60 33.58 10.08 32.44
C ILE A 60 32.24 9.37 32.70
N LYS A 61 32.16 8.63 33.81
CA LYS A 61 30.95 7.92 34.24
C LYS A 61 30.68 8.22 35.71
N ASN A 62 29.43 8.48 36.07
CA ASN A 62 28.99 8.60 37.47
C ASN A 62 29.79 9.61 38.30
N VAL A 63 29.70 10.89 37.95
CA VAL A 63 30.33 11.99 38.68
C VAL A 63 29.34 12.54 39.70
N ALA A 64 29.66 12.34 40.99
CA ALA A 64 28.87 12.92 42.08
C ALA A 64 28.97 14.46 42.07
N ASN A 65 30.20 14.98 42.02
CA ASN A 65 30.52 16.39 41.84
C ASN A 65 31.77 16.51 40.97
N GLY A 66 31.81 17.47 40.05
CA GLY A 66 33.01 17.73 39.25
C GLY A 66 33.01 19.12 38.63
N ARG A 67 34.19 19.62 38.27
CA ARG A 67 34.38 20.94 37.67
C ARG A 67 35.06 20.80 36.32
N PHE A 68 34.45 21.39 35.28
CA PHE A 68 35.05 21.51 33.96
C PHE A 68 35.49 22.96 33.77
N SER A 69 36.76 23.22 33.51
CA SER A 69 37.28 24.57 33.23
C SER A 69 37.91 24.67 31.85
N LEU A 70 37.71 25.81 31.20
CA LEU A 70 38.20 26.13 29.86
C LEU A 70 38.70 27.57 29.83
N ALA A 71 39.92 27.75 29.34
CA ALA A 71 40.49 29.07 29.13
C ALA A 71 40.04 29.64 27.77
N ILE A 72 39.55 30.87 27.78
CA ILE A 72 39.11 31.61 26.59
C ILE A 72 39.93 32.91 26.52
N ASP A 73 40.61 33.11 25.39
CA ASP A 73 41.37 34.32 25.13
C ASP A 73 40.50 35.35 24.40
N ILE A 74 40.22 36.46 25.09
CA ILE A 74 39.42 37.57 24.57
C ILE A 74 40.31 38.79 24.39
N PRO A 75 40.66 39.20 23.16
CA PRO A 75 41.41 40.43 22.90
C PRO A 75 40.78 41.65 23.59
N ALA A 76 41.60 42.57 24.11
CA ALA A 76 41.12 43.74 24.85
C ALA A 76 40.16 44.62 24.02
N GLU A 77 40.42 44.74 22.72
CA GLU A 77 39.61 45.48 21.74
C GLU A 77 38.17 44.97 21.63
N LEU A 78 37.97 43.66 21.82
CA LEU A 78 36.66 43.01 21.67
C LEU A 78 35.82 43.08 22.95
N ARG A 79 36.39 43.47 24.11
CA ARG A 79 35.71 43.48 25.43
C ARG A 79 34.71 44.63 25.62
N THR A 80 34.42 45.37 24.57
CA THR A 80 33.49 46.50 24.61
C THR A 80 32.05 46.01 24.45
N GLY A 81 31.30 45.94 25.56
CA GLY A 81 29.89 45.55 25.59
C GLY A 81 29.63 44.07 25.90
N ASP A 82 28.36 43.68 25.96
CA ASP A 82 27.95 42.38 26.52
C ASP A 82 28.24 41.19 25.60
N PHE A 83 28.53 40.06 26.23
CA PHE A 83 28.77 38.77 25.61
C PHE A 83 27.64 37.80 25.97
N ALA A 84 27.64 36.64 25.34
CA ALA A 84 26.78 35.54 25.76
C ALA A 84 27.42 34.19 25.44
N ILE A 85 26.87 33.15 26.06
CA ILE A 85 27.24 31.77 25.82
C ILE A 85 26.00 30.92 25.52
N ILE A 86 26.03 30.11 24.48
CA ILE A 86 25.07 29.02 24.25
C ILE A 86 25.65 27.76 24.85
N LEU A 87 24.87 27.09 25.69
CA LEU A 87 25.19 25.76 26.20
C LEU A 87 24.18 24.74 25.65
N PRO A 88 24.63 23.60 25.08
CA PRO A 88 23.72 22.49 24.81
C PRO A 88 23.07 21.98 26.11
N PRO A 89 21.92 21.28 26.02
CA PRO A 89 21.34 20.57 27.15
C PRO A 89 22.38 19.75 27.92
N VAL A 90 22.40 19.91 29.25
CA VAL A 90 23.31 19.21 30.15
C VAL A 90 22.52 18.18 30.95
N SER A 91 23.00 16.94 30.97
CA SER A 91 22.37 15.82 31.69
C SER A 91 22.77 15.78 33.17
N ALA A 92 22.86 16.94 33.82
CA ALA A 92 23.29 17.11 35.21
C ALA A 92 22.79 18.47 35.75
N ALA A 93 22.77 18.64 37.07
CA ALA A 93 22.70 19.98 37.64
C ALA A 93 24.02 20.70 37.34
N VAL A 94 23.97 21.95 36.87
CA VAL A 94 25.14 22.70 36.41
C VAL A 94 25.12 24.13 36.94
N ARG A 95 26.27 24.59 37.41
CA ARG A 95 26.55 25.99 37.71
C ARG A 95 27.61 26.50 36.75
N ILE A 96 27.26 27.56 36.03
CA ILE A 96 28.10 28.21 35.02
C ILE A 96 28.72 29.45 35.66
N SER A 97 30.04 29.49 35.69
CA SER A 97 30.77 30.66 36.18
C SER A 97 31.83 31.11 35.19
N LEU A 98 32.13 32.40 35.19
CA LEU A 98 33.26 32.99 34.49
C LEU A 98 34.15 33.67 35.50
N ASN A 99 35.42 33.30 35.52
CA ASN A 99 36.41 33.80 36.47
C ASN A 99 35.98 33.65 37.95
N GLY A 100 35.21 32.59 38.25
CA GLY A 100 34.64 32.31 39.57
C GLY A 100 33.39 33.12 39.92
N GLN A 101 32.92 34.02 39.06
CA GLN A 101 31.64 34.73 39.24
C GLN A 101 30.51 34.01 38.52
N LEU A 102 29.36 33.91 39.18
CA LEU A 102 28.19 33.20 38.67
C LEU A 102 27.58 33.89 37.45
N ILE A 103 27.41 33.15 36.35
CA ILE A 103 26.63 33.59 35.18
C ILE A 103 25.21 33.04 35.27
N ALA A 104 25.08 31.74 35.53
CA ALA A 104 23.81 31.04 35.61
C ALA A 104 23.96 29.72 36.41
N ASP A 105 22.88 29.24 37.01
CA ASP A 105 22.81 27.92 37.63
C ASP A 105 21.49 27.23 37.31
N LYS A 106 21.54 25.89 37.24
CA LYS A 106 20.44 25.04 36.79
C LYS A 106 20.40 23.73 37.53
N GLY A 107 19.20 23.38 38.02
CA GLY A 107 19.03 22.33 39.00
C GLY A 107 19.62 22.70 40.36
N ILE A 108 19.58 21.75 41.30
CA ILE A 108 20.14 21.94 42.64
C ILE A 108 21.52 21.29 42.68
N VAL A 109 22.56 22.11 42.59
CA VAL A 109 23.95 21.69 42.84
C VAL A 109 24.09 21.42 44.34
N SER A 110 24.27 20.14 44.72
CA SER A 110 24.27 19.69 46.12
C SER A 110 25.39 18.68 46.36
N PRO A 111 26.03 18.66 47.54
CA PRO A 111 26.99 17.62 47.89
C PRO A 111 26.38 16.21 47.93
N ALA A 112 25.05 16.10 48.10
CA ALA A 112 24.35 14.83 48.20
C ALA A 112 23.91 14.31 46.81
N PHE A 113 24.17 13.03 46.56
CA PHE A 113 23.74 12.34 45.34
C PHE A 113 22.21 12.31 45.26
N ARG A 114 21.62 13.07 44.34
CA ARG A 114 20.22 12.96 43.94
C ARG A 114 20.15 12.89 42.42
N TYR A 115 19.30 12.01 41.90
CA TYR A 115 18.84 12.19 40.52
C TYR A 115 18.29 13.59 40.40
N PRO A 116 18.55 14.30 39.29
CA PRO A 116 18.06 15.65 39.15
C PRO A 116 16.53 15.64 39.03
N GLN A 117 15.85 15.67 40.17
CA GLN A 117 14.50 16.19 40.26
C GLN A 117 14.65 17.69 39.97
N ASN A 118 14.12 18.14 38.83
CA ASN A 118 14.23 19.50 38.30
C ASN A 118 15.56 19.88 37.59
N SER A 119 16.31 18.96 36.95
CA SER A 119 17.22 19.42 35.88
C SER A 119 16.38 19.80 34.66
N SER A 120 15.82 21.00 34.68
CA SER A 120 15.59 21.75 33.45
C SER A 120 16.92 21.75 32.68
N GLU A 121 16.94 21.51 31.38
CA GLU A 121 16.86 22.66 30.51
C GLU A 121 16.56 22.35 29.05
N ALA A 122 15.71 23.22 28.50
CA ALA A 122 15.69 23.50 27.09
C ALA A 122 17.02 24.13 26.64
N PHE A 123 17.37 23.93 25.38
CA PHE A 123 18.47 24.64 24.72
C PHE A 123 18.42 26.14 25.06
N SER A 124 19.48 26.71 25.62
CA SER A 124 19.47 28.05 26.23
C SER A 124 20.76 28.82 25.94
N TRP A 125 20.67 30.14 26.03
CA TRP A 125 21.82 31.04 26.02
C TRP A 125 21.83 31.92 27.28
N TYR A 126 23.02 32.30 27.74
CA TYR A 126 23.22 33.07 28.97
C TYR A 126 24.01 34.33 28.70
N PRO A 127 23.51 35.52 29.11
CA PRO A 127 24.24 36.77 28.99
C PRO A 127 25.45 36.80 29.93
N VAL A 128 26.55 37.34 29.45
CA VAL A 128 27.79 37.59 30.19
C VAL A 128 28.03 39.09 30.17
N LYS A 129 27.82 39.73 31.32
CA LYS A 129 28.04 41.17 31.47
C LYS A 129 29.52 41.50 31.27
N ALA A 130 29.79 42.63 30.62
CA ALA A 130 31.16 43.09 30.37
C ALA A 130 32.01 43.22 31.67
N GLU A 131 31.38 43.54 32.80
CA GLU A 131 32.02 43.69 34.12
C GLU A 131 32.67 42.39 34.65
N LEU A 132 32.20 41.22 34.20
CA LEU A 132 32.74 39.92 34.59
C LEU A 132 34.06 39.59 33.86
N LEU A 133 34.41 40.37 32.83
CA LEU A 133 35.61 40.18 32.02
C LEU A 133 36.81 40.85 32.71
N ARG A 134 37.79 40.05 33.12
CA ARG A 134 39.00 40.56 33.78
C ARG A 134 39.91 41.32 32.82
N ALA A 135 40.66 42.30 33.35
CA ALA A 135 41.76 42.97 32.65
C ALA A 135 42.97 42.02 32.47
N GLY A 136 42.91 41.15 31.45
CA GLY A 136 43.99 40.23 31.07
C GLY A 136 43.52 39.28 29.97
N LEU A 137 44.41 38.71 29.14
CA LEU A 137 44.03 37.95 27.94
C LEU A 137 43.09 36.76 28.24
N ARG A 138 43.34 36.05 29.35
CA ARG A 138 42.66 34.79 29.68
C ARG A 138 41.46 34.97 30.60
N GLN A 139 40.32 34.42 30.18
CA GLN A 139 39.11 34.24 30.97
C GLN A 139 38.93 32.74 31.27
N GLU A 140 38.52 32.38 32.47
CA GLU A 140 38.24 30.98 32.84
C GLU A 140 36.73 30.74 32.85
N LEU A 141 36.20 30.02 31.87
CA LEU A 141 34.83 29.50 31.89
C LEU A 141 34.82 28.18 32.66
N ALA A 142 33.99 28.08 33.71
CA ALA A 142 33.86 26.88 34.51
C ALA A 142 32.40 26.40 34.60
N LEU A 143 32.22 25.07 34.50
CA LEU A 143 30.97 24.35 34.72
C LEU A 143 31.15 23.43 35.93
N ASP A 144 30.52 23.78 37.05
CA ASP A 144 30.44 22.91 38.22
C ASP A 144 29.18 22.04 38.09
N ILE A 145 29.35 20.72 38.06
CA ILE A 145 28.25 19.78 37.88
C ILE A 145 28.04 18.88 39.10
N THR A 146 26.79 18.49 39.32
CA THR A 146 26.38 17.51 40.34
C THR A 146 25.43 16.48 39.73
N GLY A 147 25.56 15.22 40.18
CA GLY A 147 24.59 14.17 39.86
C GLY A 147 24.65 13.69 38.41
N PHE A 148 25.85 13.67 37.82
CA PHE A 148 26.03 13.16 36.46
C PHE A 148 26.12 11.64 36.48
N HIS A 149 25.09 10.94 36.01
CA HIS A 149 25.01 9.47 36.04
C HIS A 149 25.59 8.78 34.80
N GLY A 150 26.54 9.42 34.11
CA GLY A 150 27.21 8.82 32.96
C GLY A 150 26.40 8.76 31.66
N GLY A 151 25.22 9.40 31.59
CA GLY A 151 24.45 9.54 30.34
C GLY A 151 24.68 10.89 29.70
N GLY A 152 25.10 10.95 28.43
CA GLY A 152 24.90 12.12 27.56
C GLY A 152 25.77 13.37 27.78
N GLY A 153 26.18 13.71 29.00
CA GLY A 153 26.99 14.91 29.28
C GLY A 153 26.35 16.18 28.67
N LEU A 154 27.11 16.87 27.82
CA LEU A 154 26.57 17.85 26.86
C LEU A 154 26.00 17.10 25.64
N TYR A 155 24.69 17.17 25.39
CA TYR A 155 24.04 16.46 24.29
C TYR A 155 23.20 17.39 23.40
N GLY A 156 22.74 16.92 22.24
CA GLY A 156 21.87 17.72 21.37
C GLY A 156 22.56 18.50 20.26
N ASN A 157 23.66 17.96 19.74
CA ASN A 157 24.30 18.42 18.50
C ASN A 157 24.80 19.88 18.48
N SER A 158 24.68 20.58 19.59
CA SER A 158 24.96 22.00 19.67
C SER A 158 26.30 22.18 20.34
N HIS A 159 27.26 22.72 19.58
CA HIS A 159 28.51 23.17 20.17
C HIS A 159 28.24 24.25 21.22
N ILE A 160 29.16 24.39 22.16
CA ILE A 160 29.18 25.58 23.01
C ILE A 160 29.62 26.74 22.15
N TYR A 161 28.84 27.81 22.13
CA TYR A 161 29.20 29.03 21.40
C TYR A 161 29.42 30.16 22.40
N PHE A 162 30.46 30.95 22.19
CA PHE A 162 30.73 32.16 22.96
C PHE A 162 30.99 33.31 21.97
N GLY A 163 30.47 34.49 22.26
CA GLY A 163 30.60 35.64 21.38
C GLY A 163 29.82 36.84 21.87
N GLY A 164 29.72 37.87 21.04
CA GLY A 164 28.89 39.03 21.33
C GLY A 164 27.41 38.65 21.49
N LEU A 165 26.70 39.36 22.37
CA LEU A 165 25.31 39.06 22.73
C LEU A 165 24.40 38.86 21.50
N GLU A 166 24.45 39.79 20.53
CA GLU A 166 23.58 39.73 19.35
C GLU A 166 23.92 38.57 18.41
N ALA A 167 25.21 38.32 18.16
CA ALA A 167 25.64 37.19 17.33
C ALA A 167 25.22 35.84 17.95
N ILE A 168 25.26 35.74 19.28
CA ILE A 168 24.81 34.56 20.01
C ILE A 168 23.30 34.38 19.93
N LYS A 169 22.51 35.44 20.14
CA LYS A 169 21.04 35.39 19.97
C LYS A 169 20.66 34.94 18.56
N GLU A 170 21.32 35.48 17.54
CA GLU A 170 21.06 35.15 16.14
C GLU A 170 21.39 33.68 15.85
N LYS A 171 22.54 33.20 16.35
CA LYS A 171 22.93 31.79 16.25
C LYS A 171 21.96 30.85 16.97
N TYR A 172 21.54 31.23 18.17
CA TYR A 172 20.55 30.49 18.96
C TYR A 172 19.23 30.37 18.21
N ASN A 173 18.69 31.50 17.72
CA ASN A 173 17.43 31.54 16.97
C ASN A 173 17.50 30.69 15.71
N PHE A 174 18.63 30.73 14.99
CA PHE A 174 18.84 29.90 13.80
C PHE A 174 18.77 28.39 14.13
N ILE A 175 19.50 27.93 15.15
CA ILE A 175 19.52 26.52 15.56
C ILE A 175 18.12 26.07 16.01
N PHE A 176 17.47 26.90 16.84
CA PHE A 176 16.12 26.65 17.32
C PHE A 176 15.12 26.50 16.16
N LEU A 177 15.11 27.47 15.23
CA LEU A 177 14.16 27.50 14.11
C LEU A 177 14.40 26.33 13.14
N MET A 178 15.64 26.01 12.81
CA MET A 178 15.97 24.87 11.94
C MET A 178 15.53 23.54 12.55
N THR A 179 15.74 23.36 13.85
CA THR A 179 15.32 22.17 14.57
C THR A 179 13.79 22.05 14.60
N ALA A 180 13.11 23.14 14.98
CA ALA A 180 11.66 23.18 15.04
C ALA A 180 11.04 22.90 13.66
N PHE A 181 11.60 23.49 12.60
CA PHE A 181 11.20 23.25 11.22
C PHE A 181 11.36 21.77 10.84
N LEU A 182 12.51 21.15 11.14
CA LEU A 182 12.77 19.76 10.78
C LEU A 182 11.83 18.79 11.52
N SER A 183 11.61 19.03 12.82
CA SER A 183 10.65 18.25 13.61
C SER A 183 9.21 18.41 13.09
N ALA A 184 8.80 19.64 12.78
CA ALA A 184 7.47 19.93 12.22
C ALA A 184 7.29 19.31 10.83
N ALA A 185 8.33 19.32 9.98
CA ALA A 185 8.31 18.68 8.68
C ALA A 185 8.09 17.16 8.81
N MET A 186 8.81 16.50 9.73
CA MET A 186 8.61 15.07 10.01
C MET A 186 7.17 14.77 10.48
N PHE A 187 6.65 15.60 11.37
CA PHE A 187 5.29 15.48 11.89
C PHE A 187 4.23 15.67 10.78
N MET A 188 4.37 16.71 9.95
CA MET A 188 3.48 16.97 8.82
C MET A 188 3.49 15.81 7.82
N ILE A 189 4.65 15.22 7.55
CA ILE A 189 4.72 14.07 6.64
C ILE A 189 4.08 12.83 7.28
N ALA A 190 4.18 12.65 8.60
CA ALA A 190 3.43 11.61 9.30
C ALA A 190 1.91 11.81 9.13
N ILE A 191 1.39 13.03 9.25
CA ILE A 191 -0.03 13.34 8.99
C ILE A 191 -0.40 13.03 7.54
N PHE A 192 0.44 13.43 6.58
CA PHE A 192 0.22 13.12 5.17
C PHE A 192 0.10 11.61 4.93
N HIS A 193 1.04 10.80 5.45
CA HIS A 193 0.97 9.35 5.32
C HIS A 193 -0.21 8.72 6.09
N PHE A 194 -0.66 9.36 7.18
CA PHE A 194 -1.85 8.94 7.91
C PHE A 194 -3.12 9.16 7.07
N ALA A 195 -3.25 10.27 6.36
CA ALA A 195 -4.37 10.50 5.44
C ALA A 195 -4.43 9.43 4.32
N LEU A 196 -3.27 8.90 3.93
CA LEU A 196 -3.15 7.83 2.91
C LEU A 196 -3.44 6.41 3.46
N VAL A 197 -3.80 6.24 4.74
CA VAL A 197 -4.21 4.95 5.34
C VAL A 197 -5.57 4.45 4.80
N SER A 198 -6.36 5.35 4.22
CA SER A 198 -7.66 5.05 3.59
C SER A 198 -7.53 3.99 2.49
N ASP A 199 -6.42 3.98 1.74
CA ASP A 199 -6.14 2.95 0.74
C ASP A 199 -5.89 1.58 1.40
N LYS A 200 -6.78 0.62 1.12
CA LYS A 200 -6.73 -0.75 1.66
C LYS A 200 -5.44 -1.50 1.29
N HIS A 201 -4.85 -1.21 0.13
CA HIS A 201 -3.72 -1.97 -0.39
C HIS A 201 -2.44 -1.68 0.40
N TYR A 202 -2.20 -0.41 0.76
CA TYR A 202 -0.94 0.03 1.41
C TYR A 202 -1.10 0.43 2.87
N ARG A 203 -2.33 0.38 3.41
CA ARG A 203 -2.69 0.74 4.78
C ARG A 203 -1.63 0.38 5.82
N ARG A 204 -1.19 -0.88 5.82
CA ARG A 204 -0.23 -1.39 6.81
C ARG A 204 1.16 -0.80 6.63
N ALA A 205 1.65 -0.66 5.40
CA ALA A 205 2.95 -0.04 5.15
C ALA A 205 2.93 1.43 5.63
N ASN A 206 1.87 2.16 5.28
CA ASN A 206 1.69 3.56 5.67
C ASN A 206 1.68 3.74 7.19
N LEU A 207 0.98 2.87 7.94
CA LEU A 207 0.97 2.95 9.41
C LEU A 207 2.36 2.78 10.04
N HIS A 208 3.19 1.86 9.53
CA HIS A 208 4.56 1.73 10.02
C HIS A 208 5.38 2.97 9.67
N TYR A 209 5.17 3.55 8.49
CA TYR A 209 5.87 4.76 8.08
C TYR A 209 5.48 6.00 8.89
N VAL A 210 4.20 6.14 9.23
CA VAL A 210 3.68 7.15 10.15
C VAL A 210 4.38 7.02 11.51
N LEU A 211 4.44 5.81 12.07
CA LEU A 211 5.12 5.58 13.35
C LEU A 211 6.61 5.94 13.28
N LEU A 212 7.29 5.58 12.20
CA LEU A 212 8.70 5.92 11.98
C LEU A 212 8.91 7.45 11.97
N SER A 213 8.05 8.17 11.22
CA SER A 213 8.14 9.62 11.07
C SER A 213 7.81 10.37 12.37
N LEU A 214 6.81 9.90 13.13
CA LEU A 214 6.49 10.43 14.46
C LEU A 214 7.61 10.18 15.47
N ALA A 215 8.19 8.97 15.48
CA ALA A 215 9.31 8.65 16.34
C ALA A 215 10.53 9.52 16.03
N MET A 216 10.78 9.83 14.75
CA MET A 216 11.87 10.73 14.37
C MET A 216 11.58 12.19 14.74
N SER A 217 10.35 12.66 14.56
CA SER A 217 9.93 14.01 15.02
C SER A 217 10.13 14.15 16.54
N ALA A 218 9.69 13.17 17.32
CA ALA A 218 9.91 13.11 18.76
C ALA A 218 11.40 13.11 19.13
N HIS A 219 12.22 12.33 18.40
CA HIS A 219 13.66 12.28 18.59
C HIS A 219 14.32 13.65 18.36
N ILE A 220 14.02 14.33 17.25
CA ILE A 220 14.58 15.66 16.92
C ILE A 220 14.18 16.68 17.99
N LEU A 221 12.93 16.63 18.45
CA LEU A 221 12.43 17.51 19.50
C LEU A 221 13.16 17.27 20.83
N GLY A 222 13.35 16.01 21.21
CA GLY A 222 14.03 15.63 22.44
C GLY A 222 15.53 15.93 22.43
N MET A 223 16.22 15.59 21.34
CA MET A 223 17.68 15.71 21.22
C MET A 223 18.13 17.15 21.38
N ASN A 224 17.43 18.08 20.75
CA ASN A 224 17.79 19.49 20.73
C ASN A 224 17.15 20.28 21.88
N GLY A 225 16.62 19.60 22.90
CA GLY A 225 16.06 20.20 24.09
C GLY A 225 14.75 20.97 23.87
N LEU A 226 14.13 20.89 22.70
CA LEU A 226 12.85 21.54 22.45
C LEU A 226 11.71 20.92 23.25
N GLY A 227 11.81 19.63 23.60
CA GLY A 227 10.82 18.92 24.42
C GLY A 227 10.63 19.56 25.80
N TYR A 228 11.68 20.17 26.37
CA TYR A 228 11.61 20.88 27.64
C TYR A 228 10.73 22.14 27.62
N TYR A 229 10.48 22.74 26.44
CA TYR A 229 9.51 23.83 26.30
C TYR A 229 8.05 23.34 26.35
N LEU A 230 7.81 22.08 25.98
CA LEU A 230 6.48 21.47 26.09
C LEU A 230 6.21 20.99 27.51
N TRP A 231 7.19 20.30 28.09
CA TRP A 231 7.12 19.77 29.43
C TRP A 231 8.51 19.76 30.05
N ASN A 232 8.69 20.56 31.10
CA ASN A 232 9.98 20.74 31.77
C ASN A 232 10.31 19.56 32.70
N ASP A 233 10.48 18.36 32.14
CA ASP A 233 10.82 17.13 32.85
C ASP A 233 11.89 16.33 32.12
N PHE A 234 12.89 15.87 32.87
CA PHE A 234 14.02 15.12 32.32
C PHE A 234 13.61 13.75 31.76
N ILE A 235 12.74 13.02 32.47
CA ILE A 235 12.31 11.68 32.07
C ILE A 235 11.46 11.77 30.79
N PHE A 236 10.58 12.77 30.70
CA PHE A 236 9.80 13.05 29.51
C PHE A 236 10.69 13.34 28.30
N ASN A 237 11.64 14.26 28.42
CA ASN A 237 12.53 14.60 27.31
C ASN A 237 13.43 13.40 26.92
N ALA A 238 13.95 12.66 27.90
CA ALA A 238 14.70 11.42 27.64
C ALA A 238 13.87 10.37 26.91
N ALA A 239 12.59 10.22 27.27
CA ALA A 239 11.66 9.33 26.59
C ALA A 239 11.47 9.72 25.11
N LEU A 240 11.35 11.02 24.80
CA LEU A 240 11.27 11.51 23.42
C LEU A 240 12.52 11.13 22.59
N ILE A 241 13.71 11.30 23.16
CA ILE A 241 14.97 10.96 22.50
C ILE A 241 15.03 9.46 22.20
N HIS A 242 14.65 8.64 23.18
CA HIS A 242 14.93 7.20 23.19
C HIS A 242 13.79 6.34 22.65
N LEU A 243 12.59 6.92 22.45
CA LEU A 243 11.46 6.27 21.78
C LEU A 243 11.86 5.70 20.42
N LEU A 244 12.72 6.41 19.68
CA LEU A 244 13.23 5.99 18.38
C LEU A 244 13.94 4.63 18.44
N VAL A 245 14.62 4.32 19.54
CA VAL A 245 15.36 3.05 19.70
C VAL A 245 14.42 1.83 19.67
N ALA A 246 13.21 1.97 20.23
CA ALA A 246 12.18 0.93 20.17
C ALA A 246 11.41 0.97 18.85
N ALA A 247 10.99 2.16 18.42
CA ALA A 247 10.09 2.32 17.28
C ALA A 247 10.78 2.08 15.93
N PHE A 248 12.03 2.51 15.75
CA PHE A 248 12.71 2.53 14.45
C PHE A 248 12.85 1.13 13.83
N PRO A 249 13.41 0.12 14.52
CA PRO A 249 13.57 -1.20 13.91
C PRO A 249 12.25 -1.88 13.60
N PHE A 250 11.26 -1.71 14.48
CA PHE A 250 9.90 -2.20 14.29
C PHE A 250 9.24 -1.55 13.06
N ALA A 251 9.25 -0.22 13.03
CA ALA A 251 8.58 0.57 12.02
C ALA A 251 9.25 0.44 10.65
N LEU A 252 10.57 0.60 10.55
CA LEU A 252 11.29 0.51 9.27
C LEU A 252 11.24 -0.91 8.67
N THR A 253 11.40 -1.95 9.50
CA THR A 253 11.31 -3.34 9.03
C THR A 253 9.89 -3.67 8.59
N GLY A 254 8.88 -3.28 9.38
CA GLY A 254 7.49 -3.50 9.05
C GLY A 254 7.06 -2.74 7.78
N PHE A 255 7.55 -1.52 7.59
CA PHE A 255 7.40 -0.77 6.34
C PHE A 255 8.03 -1.54 5.17
N THR A 256 9.30 -1.92 5.28
CA THR A 256 10.06 -2.62 4.22
C THR A 256 9.35 -3.89 3.76
N LEU A 257 8.95 -4.77 4.69
CA LEU A 257 8.28 -6.03 4.38
C LEU A 257 6.93 -5.81 3.66
N ARG A 258 6.19 -4.75 4.01
CA ARG A 258 4.86 -4.49 3.48
C ARG A 258 4.90 -3.71 2.16
N TYR A 259 5.78 -2.71 2.08
CA TYR A 259 5.92 -1.88 0.89
C TYR A 259 6.47 -2.67 -0.29
N PHE A 260 7.48 -3.51 -0.04
CA PHE A 260 8.12 -4.37 -1.05
C PHE A 260 7.54 -5.80 -1.12
N GLN A 261 6.44 -6.08 -0.40
CA GLN A 261 5.73 -7.37 -0.41
C GLN A 261 6.64 -8.60 -0.12
N LEU A 262 7.65 -8.43 0.72
CA LEU A 262 8.64 -9.47 1.02
C LEU A 262 8.13 -10.46 2.08
N HIS A 263 8.31 -11.76 1.83
CA HIS A 263 7.85 -12.81 2.73
C HIS A 263 8.95 -13.31 3.69
N TYR A 264 9.25 -12.52 4.74
CA TYR A 264 10.18 -12.93 5.81
C TYR A 264 9.48 -12.98 7.19
N PRO A 265 8.73 -14.05 7.50
CA PRO A 265 7.89 -14.12 8.70
C PRO A 265 8.71 -14.18 10.00
N VAL A 266 9.93 -14.72 9.97
CA VAL A 266 10.85 -14.75 11.12
C VAL A 266 11.34 -13.35 11.45
N ILE A 267 11.87 -12.62 10.46
CA ILE A 267 12.32 -11.22 10.61
C ILE A 267 11.18 -10.35 11.13
N ARG A 268 9.97 -10.52 10.59
CA ARG A 268 8.78 -9.84 11.09
C ARG A 268 8.54 -10.11 12.57
N ARG A 269 8.51 -11.38 12.99
CA ARG A 269 8.31 -11.72 14.41
C ARG A 269 9.39 -11.12 15.29
N LEU A 270 10.66 -11.20 14.89
CA LEU A 270 11.78 -10.63 15.64
C LEU A 270 11.66 -9.12 15.81
N ALA A 271 11.28 -8.38 14.77
CA ALA A 271 11.09 -6.93 14.84
C ALA A 271 9.96 -6.54 15.80
N TYR A 272 8.87 -7.30 15.84
CA TYR A 272 7.76 -7.08 16.76
C TYR A 272 8.16 -7.40 18.21
N TRP A 273 8.82 -8.55 18.42
CA TRP A 273 9.35 -8.93 19.73
C TRP A 273 10.33 -7.88 20.28
N TYR A 274 11.27 -7.43 19.45
CA TYR A 274 12.21 -6.37 19.81
C TYR A 274 11.47 -5.08 20.19
N GLY A 275 10.56 -4.61 19.34
CA GLY A 275 9.81 -3.37 19.59
C GLY A 275 9.03 -3.42 20.90
N SER A 276 8.32 -4.53 21.16
CA SER A 276 7.58 -4.73 22.41
C SER A 276 8.49 -4.84 23.63
N ALA A 277 9.56 -5.63 23.55
CA ALA A 277 10.49 -5.82 24.66
C ALA A 277 11.24 -4.52 25.00
N MET A 278 11.70 -3.78 23.98
CA MET A 278 12.40 -2.50 24.18
C MET A 278 11.45 -1.43 24.71
N ALA A 279 10.19 -1.37 24.23
CA ALA A 279 9.19 -0.45 24.78
C ALA A 279 8.90 -0.72 26.27
N LEU A 280 8.74 -2.00 26.65
CA LEU A 280 8.56 -2.40 28.04
C LEU A 280 9.78 -2.06 28.90
N PHE A 281 10.98 -2.29 28.36
CA PHE A 281 12.23 -1.94 29.03
C PHE A 281 12.36 -0.43 29.25
N LEU A 282 12.08 0.39 28.23
CA LEU A 282 12.06 1.85 28.35
C LEU A 282 11.01 2.34 29.36
N ALA A 283 9.81 1.75 29.37
CA ALA A 283 8.79 2.08 30.37
C ALA A 283 9.24 1.74 31.81
N THR A 284 9.97 0.63 31.96
CA THR A 284 10.54 0.21 33.26
C THR A 284 11.65 1.17 33.70
N VAL A 285 12.53 1.60 32.78
CA VAL A 285 13.56 2.61 33.05
C VAL A 285 12.94 3.95 33.44
N ALA A 286 11.83 4.34 32.79
CA ALA A 286 11.10 5.56 33.13
C ALA A 286 10.44 5.49 34.52
N ALA A 287 9.85 4.34 34.89
CA ALA A 287 9.23 4.14 36.20
C ALA A 287 10.26 3.98 37.33
N PHE A 288 11.42 3.39 37.03
CA PHE A 288 12.47 3.06 37.98
C PHE A 288 13.83 3.57 37.48
N PRO A 289 14.18 4.84 37.77
CA PRO A 289 15.42 5.48 37.31
C PRO A 289 16.71 4.73 37.67
N VAL A 290 16.67 3.82 38.65
CA VAL A 290 17.81 2.95 39.00
C VAL A 290 18.33 2.12 37.81
N PHE A 291 17.51 1.86 36.79
CA PHE A 291 17.91 1.11 35.60
C PHE A 291 18.52 1.97 34.48
N ILE A 292 18.60 3.29 34.63
CA ILE A 292 19.21 4.20 33.63
C ILE A 292 20.64 3.77 33.26
N PRO A 293 21.54 3.43 34.20
CA PRO A 293 22.89 2.97 33.86
C PRO A 293 22.88 1.68 33.02
N LEU A 294 21.99 0.73 33.32
CA LEU A 294 21.86 -0.51 32.53
C LEU A 294 21.42 -0.20 31.11
N TYR A 295 20.42 0.67 30.95
CA TYR A 295 19.97 1.12 29.63
C TYR A 295 21.11 1.79 28.85
N LEU A 296 21.82 2.75 29.44
CA LEU A 296 22.86 3.50 28.74
C LEU A 296 24.07 2.66 28.34
N ASN A 297 24.44 1.65 29.15
CA ASN A 297 25.61 0.82 28.89
C ASN A 297 25.29 -0.41 28.02
N VAL A 298 24.07 -0.93 28.06
CA VAL A 298 23.70 -2.18 27.36
C VAL A 298 22.54 -1.95 26.39
N GLY A 299 21.42 -1.40 26.86
CA GLY A 299 20.20 -1.22 26.06
C GLY A 299 20.38 -0.31 24.85
N LEU A 300 21.00 0.86 25.03
CA LEU A 300 21.21 1.85 23.97
C LEU A 300 22.18 1.35 22.89
N PRO A 301 23.39 0.83 23.21
CA PRO A 301 24.27 0.25 22.18
C PRO A 301 23.64 -0.92 21.42
N PHE A 302 22.93 -1.81 22.14
CA PHE A 302 22.19 -2.90 21.51
C PHE A 302 21.12 -2.36 20.55
N GLY A 303 20.33 -1.38 20.99
CA GLY A 303 19.29 -0.79 20.16
C GLY A 303 19.82 -0.07 18.92
N VAL A 304 20.92 0.69 19.03
CA VAL A 304 21.59 1.30 17.88
C VAL A 304 22.08 0.25 16.89
N THR A 305 22.60 -0.87 17.37
CA THR A 305 23.02 -2.00 16.52
C THR A 305 21.83 -2.58 15.76
N VAL A 306 20.70 -2.79 16.44
CA VAL A 306 19.47 -3.28 15.80
C VAL A 306 18.91 -2.26 14.79
N MET A 307 19.00 -0.96 15.06
CA MET A 307 18.64 0.09 14.09
C MET A 307 19.50 0.01 12.83
N ALA A 308 20.82 -0.13 12.96
CA ALA A 308 21.73 -0.29 11.81
C ALA A 308 21.39 -1.53 10.98
N LEU A 309 21.12 -2.67 11.64
CA LEU A 309 20.67 -3.89 10.95
C LEU A 309 19.33 -3.69 10.23
N SER A 310 18.38 -2.97 10.84
CA SER A 310 17.11 -2.69 10.21
C SER A 310 17.22 -1.75 9.00
N LEU A 311 18.16 -0.79 9.02
CA LEU A 311 18.47 0.06 7.88
C LEU A 311 19.12 -0.73 6.75
N ALA A 312 20.10 -1.60 7.06
CA ALA A 312 20.70 -2.49 6.07
C ALA A 312 19.65 -3.41 5.42
N PHE A 313 18.72 -3.94 6.22
CA PHE A 313 17.60 -4.74 5.72
C PHE A 313 16.65 -3.91 4.85
N ALA A 314 16.37 -2.66 5.21
CA ALA A 314 15.54 -1.76 4.40
C ALA A 314 16.17 -1.48 3.03
N ILE A 315 17.48 -1.19 2.99
CA ILE A 315 18.24 -1.00 1.74
C ILE A 315 18.21 -2.28 0.90
N PHE A 316 18.45 -3.44 1.51
CA PHE A 316 18.33 -4.73 0.83
C PHE A 316 16.93 -4.94 0.24
N GLY A 317 15.88 -4.67 1.03
CA GLY A 317 14.49 -4.77 0.58
C GLY A 317 14.17 -3.83 -0.58
N ALA A 318 14.72 -2.61 -0.55
CA ALA A 318 14.57 -1.65 -1.64
C ALA A 318 15.30 -2.10 -2.92
N ILE A 319 16.49 -2.69 -2.82
CA ILE A 319 17.20 -3.28 -3.96
C ILE A 319 16.38 -4.43 -4.56
N GLN A 320 15.80 -5.30 -3.74
CA GLN A 320 14.91 -6.36 -4.21
C GLN A 320 13.66 -5.79 -4.88
N GLY A 321 13.08 -4.72 -4.31
CA GLY A 321 11.95 -4.02 -4.90
C GLY A 321 12.27 -3.44 -6.28
N VAL A 322 13.45 -2.85 -6.47
CA VAL A 322 13.89 -2.37 -7.78
C VAL A 322 14.05 -3.53 -8.77
N ARG A 323 14.64 -4.66 -8.35
CA ARG A 323 14.79 -5.86 -9.19
C ARG A 323 13.44 -6.46 -9.61
N GLN A 324 12.44 -6.36 -8.76
CA GLN A 324 11.08 -6.85 -9.00
C GLN A 324 10.20 -5.80 -9.71
N ASN A 325 10.76 -4.66 -10.14
CA ASN A 325 10.01 -3.55 -10.75
C ASN A 325 8.84 -3.05 -9.88
N ILE A 326 9.00 -3.07 -8.55
CA ILE A 326 8.03 -2.48 -7.64
C ILE A 326 8.04 -0.96 -7.82
N GLU A 327 6.86 -0.40 -8.05
CA GLU A 327 6.68 1.05 -8.25
C GLU A 327 7.20 1.87 -7.07
N GLY A 328 7.92 2.93 -7.39
CA GLY A 328 8.51 3.83 -6.40
C GLY A 328 9.75 3.27 -5.69
N ALA A 329 10.13 2.01 -5.90
CA ALA A 329 11.27 1.39 -5.22
C ALA A 329 12.60 2.11 -5.45
N GLN A 330 12.82 2.67 -6.65
CA GLN A 330 14.02 3.44 -6.96
C GLN A 330 14.13 4.71 -6.10
N LEU A 331 13.02 5.45 -5.95
CA LEU A 331 12.98 6.65 -5.10
C LEU A 331 13.23 6.27 -3.64
N VAL A 332 12.58 5.22 -3.14
CA VAL A 332 12.80 4.74 -1.77
C VAL A 332 14.25 4.31 -1.55
N LEU A 333 14.87 3.63 -2.52
CA LEU A 333 16.28 3.25 -2.46
C LEU A 333 17.21 4.47 -2.40
N ILE A 334 16.99 5.49 -3.24
CA ILE A 334 17.77 6.74 -3.22
C ILE A 334 17.67 7.39 -1.84
N GLY A 335 16.46 7.47 -1.29
CA GLY A 335 16.22 7.98 0.07
C GLY A 335 17.04 7.22 1.11
N LEU A 336 16.86 5.89 1.18
CA LEU A 336 17.52 5.04 2.16
C LEU A 336 19.06 5.04 2.04
N LEU A 337 19.60 5.11 0.83
CA LEU A 337 21.05 5.25 0.62
C LEU A 337 21.56 6.61 1.11
N THR A 338 20.82 7.69 0.82
CA THR A 338 21.14 9.03 1.31
C THR A 338 21.16 9.06 2.83
N TYR A 339 20.16 8.46 3.47
CA TYR A 339 20.12 8.33 4.93
C TYR A 339 21.24 7.43 5.47
N GLY A 340 21.55 6.31 4.80
CA GLY A 340 22.66 5.44 5.17
C GLY A 340 24.01 6.17 5.18
N VAL A 341 24.29 7.00 4.16
CA VAL A 341 25.49 7.83 4.10
C VAL A 341 25.50 8.89 5.21
N ALA A 342 24.35 9.52 5.47
CA ALA A 342 24.21 10.51 6.54
C ALA A 342 24.42 9.89 7.94
N VAL A 343 23.87 8.70 8.19
CA VAL A 343 24.11 7.94 9.44
C VAL A 343 25.57 7.55 9.56
N LEU A 344 26.22 7.12 8.46
CA LEU A 344 27.65 6.79 8.49
C LEU A 344 28.50 8.01 8.85
N ASN A 345 28.21 9.19 8.29
CA ASN A 345 28.84 10.45 8.68
C ASN A 345 28.68 10.70 10.19
N ASP A 346 27.47 10.50 10.73
CA ASP A 346 27.18 10.79 12.13
C ASP A 346 27.82 9.77 13.07
N VAL A 347 27.99 8.52 12.64
CA VAL A 347 28.77 7.49 13.36
C VAL A 347 30.25 7.88 13.37
N ILE A 348 30.80 8.31 12.24
CA ILE A 348 32.19 8.80 12.16
C ILE A 348 32.39 10.03 13.04
N PHE A 349 31.42 10.97 13.03
CA PHE A 349 31.38 12.11 13.93
C PHE A 349 31.44 11.64 15.38
N TYR A 350 30.59 10.66 15.74
CA TYR A 350 30.45 10.17 17.11
C TYR A 350 31.73 9.52 17.65
N PHE A 351 32.39 8.65 16.87
CA PHE A 351 33.59 7.94 17.33
C PHE A 351 34.89 8.73 17.15
N TYR A 352 35.05 9.41 16.00
CA TYR A 352 36.33 9.99 15.60
C TYR A 352 36.36 11.52 15.66
N SER A 353 35.21 12.21 15.75
CA SER A 353 35.10 13.67 15.60
C SER A 353 35.84 14.19 14.36
N ALA A 354 35.83 13.40 13.28
CA ALA A 354 36.50 13.73 12.03
C ALA A 354 35.66 14.66 11.14
N THR A 355 34.36 14.76 11.39
CA THR A 355 33.42 15.60 10.63
C THR A 355 32.90 16.73 11.51
N GLN A 356 32.43 17.83 10.90
CA GLN A 356 32.01 19.02 11.63
C GLN A 356 30.50 19.10 11.88
N TYR A 357 29.70 18.34 11.13
CA TYR A 357 28.25 18.44 11.13
C TYR A 357 27.63 17.04 11.12
N LYS A 358 26.48 16.93 11.79
CA LYS A 358 25.62 15.76 11.70
C LYS A 358 24.57 15.95 10.61
N PHE A 359 24.26 14.89 9.88
CA PHE A 359 23.38 14.91 8.73
C PHE A 359 22.23 13.89 8.81
N ALA A 360 22.19 13.00 9.81
CA ALA A 360 21.19 11.92 9.86
C ALA A 360 19.74 12.43 9.77
N ASP A 361 19.41 13.51 10.49
CA ASP A 361 18.04 14.06 10.47
C ASP A 361 17.66 14.61 9.08
N ALA A 362 18.60 15.27 8.40
CA ALA A 362 18.40 15.78 7.04
C ALA A 362 18.34 14.63 6.01
N GLY A 363 19.20 13.61 6.13
CA GLY A 363 19.15 12.41 5.29
C GLY A 363 17.84 11.64 5.46
N PHE A 364 17.31 11.60 6.68
CA PHE A 364 16.00 11.02 6.94
C PHE A 364 14.88 11.85 6.31
N LEU A 365 14.92 13.19 6.38
CA LEU A 365 13.98 14.06 5.67
C LEU A 365 13.96 13.76 4.16
N VAL A 366 15.13 13.58 3.54
CA VAL A 366 15.22 13.18 2.12
C VAL A 366 14.54 11.82 1.90
N THR A 367 14.79 10.83 2.77
CA THR A 367 14.12 9.52 2.70
C THR A 367 12.61 9.67 2.74
N VAL A 368 12.12 10.53 3.62
CA VAL A 368 10.71 10.80 3.80
C VAL A 368 10.06 11.46 2.60
N ILE A 369 10.74 12.44 2.00
CA ILE A 369 10.27 13.04 0.75
C ILE A 369 10.25 12.00 -0.37
N CYS A 370 11.29 11.18 -0.50
CA CYS A 370 11.36 10.12 -1.51
C CYS A 370 10.23 9.09 -1.36
N VAL A 371 9.95 8.63 -0.13
CA VAL A 371 8.85 7.70 0.14
C VAL A 371 7.50 8.34 -0.12
N ALA A 372 7.31 9.61 0.22
CA ALA A 372 6.08 10.35 -0.05
C ALA A 372 5.82 10.48 -1.56
N LEU A 373 6.85 10.83 -2.34
CA LEU A 373 6.77 10.92 -3.81
C LEU A 373 6.50 9.54 -4.45
N ALA A 374 7.21 8.51 -3.99
CA ALA A 374 7.02 7.13 -4.44
C ALA A 374 5.58 6.66 -4.23
N LEU A 375 4.98 6.99 -3.08
CA LEU A 375 3.60 6.65 -2.77
C LEU A 375 2.60 7.47 -3.59
N ALA A 376 2.85 8.77 -3.77
CA ALA A 376 2.00 9.63 -4.60
C ALA A 376 1.90 9.12 -6.04
N GLN A 377 3.03 8.75 -6.66
CA GLN A 377 3.05 8.17 -8.01
C GLN A 377 2.22 6.88 -8.10
N ARG A 378 2.38 6.00 -7.10
CA ARG A 378 1.67 4.72 -7.02
C ARG A 378 0.16 4.90 -6.89
N LEU A 379 -0.27 5.85 -6.07
CA LEU A 379 -1.68 6.19 -5.88
C LEU A 379 -2.30 6.76 -7.15
N GLN A 380 -1.59 7.65 -7.84
CA GLN A 380 -2.06 8.24 -9.09
C GLN A 380 -2.27 7.16 -10.17
N ARG A 381 -1.33 6.22 -10.31
CA ARG A 381 -1.46 5.12 -11.26
C ARG A 381 -2.63 4.20 -10.93
N SER A 382 -2.78 3.81 -9.65
CA SER A 382 -3.92 2.98 -9.23
C SER A 382 -5.27 3.68 -9.42
N ALA A 383 -5.33 5.00 -9.26
CA ALA A 383 -6.53 5.77 -9.55
C ALA A 383 -6.86 5.74 -11.05
N PHE A 384 -5.86 5.93 -11.91
CA PHE A 384 -6.01 5.88 -13.36
C PHE A 384 -6.47 4.50 -13.85
N GLU A 385 -5.84 3.41 -13.40
CA GLU A 385 -6.23 2.03 -13.76
C GLU A 385 -7.68 1.71 -13.34
N LYS A 386 -8.12 2.21 -12.18
CA LYS A 386 -9.51 2.05 -11.74
C LYS A 386 -10.49 2.84 -12.59
N GLU A 387 -10.10 4.01 -13.07
CA GLU A 387 -10.92 4.84 -13.95
C GLU A 387 -11.06 4.17 -15.32
N GLU A 388 -9.96 3.73 -15.92
CA GLU A 388 -9.94 2.99 -17.19
C GLU A 388 -10.80 1.72 -17.11
N LEU A 389 -10.68 0.93 -16.03
CA LEU A 389 -11.50 -0.25 -15.82
C LEU A 389 -13.00 0.09 -15.67
N ARG A 390 -13.33 1.24 -15.05
CA ARG A 390 -14.72 1.69 -14.92
C ARG A 390 -15.29 2.10 -16.27
N ASP A 391 -14.51 2.79 -17.09
CA ASP A 391 -14.96 3.22 -18.41
C ASP A 391 -15.10 2.03 -19.36
N TRP A 392 -14.15 1.11 -19.36
CA TRP A 392 -14.29 -0.17 -20.07
C TRP A 392 -15.55 -0.94 -19.65
N LYS A 393 -15.83 -1.03 -18.34
CA LYS A 393 -17.08 -1.66 -17.86
C LYS A 393 -18.34 -0.95 -18.35
N LYS A 394 -18.34 0.38 -18.44
CA LYS A 394 -19.49 1.14 -18.97
C LYS A 394 -19.69 0.84 -20.46
N GLU A 395 -18.62 0.84 -21.25
CA GLU A 395 -18.68 0.56 -22.68
C GLU A 395 -19.21 -0.86 -22.96
N VAL A 396 -18.67 -1.86 -22.24
CA VAL A 396 -19.15 -3.25 -22.39
C VAL A 396 -20.60 -3.40 -21.91
N SER A 397 -20.99 -2.69 -20.85
CA SER A 397 -22.40 -2.70 -20.39
C SER A 397 -23.35 -2.08 -21.41
N LEU A 398 -22.92 -1.02 -22.11
CA LEU A 398 -23.69 -0.43 -23.20
C LEU A 398 -23.82 -1.42 -24.37
N ALA A 399 -22.74 -2.09 -24.75
CA ALA A 399 -22.77 -3.13 -25.78
C ALA A 399 -23.74 -4.26 -25.43
N ALA A 400 -23.77 -4.69 -24.16
CA ALA A 400 -24.72 -5.70 -23.70
C ALA A 400 -26.18 -5.22 -23.70
N GLN A 401 -26.44 -3.94 -23.44
CA GLN A 401 -27.77 -3.37 -23.60
C GLN A 401 -28.20 -3.41 -25.07
N ILE A 402 -27.31 -3.07 -26.00
CA ILE A 402 -27.59 -3.12 -27.44
C ILE A 402 -27.88 -4.57 -27.88
N GLN A 403 -27.07 -5.54 -27.45
CA GLN A 403 -27.33 -6.96 -27.76
C GLN A 403 -28.69 -7.41 -27.21
N ASN A 404 -29.02 -7.08 -25.95
CA ASN A 404 -30.30 -7.44 -25.36
C ASN A 404 -31.50 -6.82 -26.08
N LEU A 405 -31.36 -5.61 -26.66
CA LEU A 405 -32.39 -4.99 -27.50
C LEU A 405 -32.51 -5.65 -28.88
N ALA A 406 -31.42 -6.22 -29.40
CA ALA A 406 -31.41 -6.94 -30.66
C ALA A 406 -31.99 -8.36 -30.52
N LEU A 407 -31.87 -8.98 -29.34
CA LEU A 407 -32.39 -10.33 -29.10
C LEU A 407 -33.93 -10.38 -29.22
N PRO A 408 -34.49 -11.48 -29.76
CA PRO A 408 -35.94 -11.65 -29.94
C PRO A 408 -36.74 -11.59 -28.62
N ARG A 409 -38.06 -11.43 -28.75
CA ARG A 409 -38.98 -11.43 -27.60
C ARG A 409 -38.77 -12.69 -26.77
N ARG A 410 -38.66 -12.53 -25.45
CA ARG A 410 -38.36 -13.62 -24.52
C ARG A 410 -39.52 -14.59 -24.26
N SER A 411 -40.75 -14.17 -24.60
CA SER A 411 -41.97 -14.94 -24.40
C SER A 411 -42.92 -14.74 -25.59
N ILE A 412 -43.54 -15.83 -26.03
CA ILE A 412 -44.61 -15.85 -27.03
C ILE A 412 -45.73 -16.74 -26.46
N SER A 413 -46.97 -16.27 -26.46
CA SER A 413 -48.12 -17.07 -26.02
C SER A 413 -49.28 -16.83 -26.97
N ASN A 414 -49.77 -17.89 -27.59
CA ASN A 414 -50.93 -17.86 -28.47
C ASN A 414 -51.82 -19.10 -28.22
N ALA A 415 -52.84 -19.32 -29.05
CA ALA A 415 -53.78 -20.43 -28.91
C ALA A 415 -53.09 -21.81 -29.04
N ASN A 416 -52.03 -21.89 -29.84
CA ASN A 416 -51.34 -23.12 -30.22
C ASN A 416 -50.14 -23.45 -29.33
N LEU A 417 -49.48 -22.44 -28.74
CA LEU A 417 -48.28 -22.66 -27.93
C LEU A 417 -48.01 -21.58 -26.88
N GLN A 418 -47.08 -21.91 -25.98
CA GLN A 418 -46.39 -20.96 -25.11
C GLN A 418 -44.89 -21.22 -25.14
N ILE A 419 -44.11 -20.19 -25.47
CA ILE A 419 -42.66 -20.21 -25.48
C ILE A 419 -42.15 -19.31 -24.38
N GLU A 420 -41.17 -19.80 -23.61
CA GLU A 420 -40.40 -19.01 -22.66
C GLU A 420 -38.91 -19.27 -22.82
N THR A 421 -38.11 -18.23 -22.59
CA THR A 421 -36.66 -18.28 -22.75
C THR A 421 -35.92 -17.80 -21.52
N LEU A 422 -34.74 -18.37 -21.32
CA LEU A 422 -33.76 -17.92 -20.35
C LEU A 422 -32.44 -17.76 -21.09
N PHE A 423 -31.80 -16.61 -20.96
CA PHE A 423 -30.42 -16.40 -21.39
C PHE A 423 -29.64 -15.75 -20.24
N LYS A 424 -28.53 -16.38 -19.88
CA LYS A 424 -27.60 -15.93 -18.85
C LYS A 424 -26.18 -15.97 -19.41
N PRO A 425 -25.62 -14.81 -19.81
CA PRO A 425 -24.25 -14.77 -20.30
C PRO A 425 -23.24 -15.01 -19.17
N MET A 426 -22.10 -15.63 -19.48
CA MET A 426 -20.98 -15.88 -18.58
C MET A 426 -20.36 -14.58 -18.06
N LYS A 427 -20.29 -13.58 -18.94
CA LYS A 427 -19.78 -12.24 -18.65
C LYS A 427 -20.90 -11.21 -18.77
N ILE A 428 -20.56 -9.98 -19.11
CA ILE A 428 -21.53 -8.90 -19.34
C ILE A 428 -22.33 -9.14 -20.64
N ILE A 429 -21.75 -9.88 -21.59
CA ILE A 429 -22.28 -10.14 -22.93
C ILE A 429 -21.90 -11.58 -23.36
N GLY A 430 -22.70 -12.25 -24.20
CA GLY A 430 -22.53 -13.68 -24.51
C GLY A 430 -22.75 -14.06 -25.98
N GLY A 431 -22.36 -15.29 -26.34
CA GLY A 431 -22.38 -15.90 -27.68
C GLY A 431 -23.62 -16.73 -28.01
N ASP A 432 -24.48 -17.02 -27.03
CA ASP A 432 -25.74 -17.71 -27.28
C ASP A 432 -26.77 -16.82 -27.98
N PHE A 433 -27.63 -17.46 -28.77
CA PHE A 433 -28.74 -16.86 -29.48
C PHE A 433 -29.97 -17.77 -29.46
N PHE A 434 -31.14 -17.17 -29.40
CA PHE A 434 -32.41 -17.84 -29.68
C PHE A 434 -33.28 -16.93 -30.53
N GLY A 435 -34.16 -17.51 -31.35
CA GLY A 435 -35.07 -16.74 -32.16
C GLY A 435 -36.26 -17.52 -32.68
N PHE A 436 -37.28 -16.76 -33.10
CA PHE A 436 -38.58 -17.29 -33.49
C PHE A 436 -39.03 -16.70 -34.81
N HIS A 437 -39.60 -17.55 -35.67
CA HIS A 437 -40.33 -17.14 -36.86
C HIS A 437 -41.80 -17.53 -36.70
N GLU A 438 -42.68 -16.55 -36.52
CA GLU A 438 -44.13 -16.74 -36.68
C GLU A 438 -44.44 -16.70 -38.18
N ILE A 439 -44.45 -17.87 -38.83
CA ILE A 439 -44.59 -18.01 -40.29
C ILE A 439 -46.04 -17.84 -40.71
N SER A 440 -46.96 -18.44 -39.96
CA SER A 440 -48.40 -18.27 -40.05
C SER A 440 -49.04 -18.51 -38.68
N GLU A 441 -50.37 -18.39 -38.57
CA GLU A 441 -51.09 -18.67 -37.31
C GLU A 441 -50.86 -20.10 -36.78
N ASN A 442 -50.58 -21.06 -37.68
CA ASN A 442 -50.41 -22.47 -37.36
C ASN A 442 -48.99 -22.99 -37.58
N VAL A 443 -48.03 -22.13 -37.96
CA VAL A 443 -46.66 -22.55 -38.22
C VAL A 443 -45.67 -21.62 -37.51
N THR A 444 -44.92 -22.19 -36.57
CA THR A 444 -43.90 -21.45 -35.81
C THR A 444 -42.54 -22.16 -35.89
N GLY A 445 -41.51 -21.42 -36.24
CA GLY A 445 -40.12 -21.86 -36.20
C GLY A 445 -39.42 -21.39 -34.93
N VAL A 446 -38.63 -22.26 -34.31
CA VAL A 446 -37.84 -21.97 -33.10
C VAL A 446 -36.39 -22.35 -33.35
N LEU A 447 -35.48 -21.40 -33.16
CA LEU A 447 -34.04 -21.57 -33.28
C LEU A 447 -33.37 -21.34 -31.93
N ILE A 448 -32.42 -22.19 -31.58
CA ILE A 448 -31.37 -21.90 -30.60
C ILE A 448 -30.01 -22.10 -31.28
N ALA A 449 -29.03 -21.30 -30.90
CA ALA A 449 -27.69 -21.36 -31.44
C ALA A 449 -26.67 -20.84 -30.43
N ASP A 450 -25.43 -21.27 -30.60
CA ASP A 450 -24.29 -20.85 -29.80
C ASP A 450 -23.09 -20.60 -30.72
N VAL A 451 -22.47 -19.43 -30.57
CA VAL A 451 -21.27 -19.03 -31.29
C VAL A 451 -20.04 -19.43 -30.47
N SER A 452 -19.15 -20.20 -31.08
CA SER A 452 -17.91 -20.64 -30.43
C SER A 452 -17.08 -19.47 -29.87
N GLY A 453 -16.63 -19.62 -28.62
CA GLY A 453 -15.93 -18.60 -27.87
C GLY A 453 -16.90 -17.78 -27.00
N HIS A 454 -16.38 -16.79 -26.26
CA HIS A 454 -17.20 -16.03 -25.30
C HIS A 454 -16.91 -14.53 -25.34
N GLY A 455 -17.81 -13.72 -24.79
CA GLY A 455 -17.62 -12.27 -24.63
C GLY A 455 -17.90 -11.46 -25.89
N ILE A 456 -17.18 -10.35 -26.09
CA ILE A 456 -17.56 -9.31 -27.07
C ILE A 456 -17.55 -9.83 -28.51
N ALA A 457 -16.55 -10.62 -28.91
CA ALA A 457 -16.46 -11.13 -30.28
C ALA A 457 -17.63 -12.07 -30.63
N ALA A 458 -17.93 -13.04 -29.75
CA ALA A 458 -19.07 -13.94 -29.91
C ALA A 458 -20.40 -13.18 -29.95
N ALA A 459 -20.56 -12.19 -29.07
CA ALA A 459 -21.76 -11.36 -29.02
C ALA A 459 -21.99 -10.49 -30.26
N LEU A 460 -20.93 -9.99 -30.89
CA LEU A 460 -21.05 -9.28 -32.17
C LEU A 460 -21.51 -10.25 -33.28
N MET A 461 -21.00 -11.48 -33.28
CA MET A 461 -21.43 -12.51 -34.22
C MET A 461 -22.89 -12.92 -34.00
N VAL A 462 -23.39 -12.92 -32.76
CA VAL A 462 -24.82 -13.12 -32.45
C VAL A 462 -25.70 -12.09 -33.15
N ASN A 463 -25.27 -10.82 -33.27
CA ASN A 463 -26.04 -9.80 -34.01
C ASN A 463 -26.09 -10.12 -35.52
N THR A 464 -24.99 -10.60 -36.09
CA THR A 464 -24.94 -11.06 -37.49
C THR A 464 -25.83 -12.28 -37.68
N LEU A 465 -25.76 -13.25 -36.76
CA LEU A 465 -26.63 -14.43 -36.74
C LEU A 465 -28.10 -14.05 -36.68
N ASN A 466 -28.49 -13.14 -35.81
CA ASN A 466 -29.85 -12.62 -35.71
C ASN A 466 -30.31 -11.96 -37.02
N THR A 467 -29.45 -11.14 -37.63
CA THR A 467 -29.75 -10.48 -38.92
C THR A 467 -29.97 -11.51 -40.03
N VAL A 468 -29.08 -12.50 -40.13
CA VAL A 468 -29.22 -13.61 -41.10
C VAL A 468 -30.49 -14.40 -40.82
N PHE A 469 -30.77 -14.73 -39.57
CA PHE A 469 -31.97 -15.46 -39.17
C PHE A 469 -33.24 -14.73 -39.62
N LEU A 470 -33.33 -13.41 -39.37
CA LEU A 470 -34.45 -12.58 -39.79
C LEU A 470 -34.60 -12.52 -41.33
N GLN A 471 -33.50 -12.41 -42.06
CA GLN A 471 -33.50 -12.38 -43.54
C GLN A 471 -33.97 -13.70 -44.16
N GLN A 472 -33.80 -14.83 -43.48
CA GLN A 472 -34.20 -16.14 -44.00
C GLN A 472 -35.66 -16.52 -43.69
N ARG A 473 -36.51 -15.56 -43.31
CA ARG A 473 -37.93 -15.80 -42.98
C ARG A 473 -38.69 -16.53 -44.08
N GLU A 474 -38.44 -16.23 -45.35
CA GLU A 474 -39.10 -16.90 -46.49
C GLU A 474 -38.76 -18.40 -46.58
N ASN A 475 -37.59 -18.80 -46.08
CA ASN A 475 -37.14 -20.20 -46.05
C ASN A 475 -37.54 -20.92 -44.75
N ALA A 476 -38.16 -20.22 -43.79
CA ALA A 476 -38.36 -20.73 -42.43
C ALA A 476 -39.29 -21.96 -42.37
N ALA A 477 -40.16 -22.16 -43.37
CA ALA A 477 -41.07 -23.30 -43.45
C ALA A 477 -40.39 -24.61 -43.86
N ASN A 478 -39.11 -24.56 -44.27
CA ASN A 478 -38.32 -25.74 -44.61
C ASN A 478 -37.02 -25.75 -43.78
N PRO A 479 -36.95 -26.54 -42.68
CA PRO A 479 -35.80 -26.57 -41.78
C PRO A 479 -34.45 -26.79 -42.45
N ALA A 480 -34.34 -27.74 -43.39
CA ALA A 480 -33.07 -28.01 -44.06
C ALA A 480 -32.63 -26.84 -44.94
N GLN A 481 -33.57 -26.25 -45.69
CA GLN A 481 -33.30 -25.10 -46.55
C GLN A 481 -32.92 -23.86 -45.72
N LEU A 482 -33.63 -23.60 -44.61
CA LEU A 482 -33.30 -22.53 -43.67
C LEU A 482 -31.86 -22.67 -43.18
N MET A 483 -31.51 -23.83 -42.61
CA MET A 483 -30.18 -24.09 -42.05
C MET A 483 -29.07 -24.00 -43.12
N GLN A 484 -29.34 -24.48 -44.34
CA GLN A 484 -28.42 -24.34 -45.47
C GLN A 484 -28.17 -22.88 -45.86
N LYS A 485 -29.24 -22.07 -45.96
CA LYS A 485 -29.13 -20.65 -46.30
C LYS A 485 -28.48 -19.84 -45.18
N MET A 486 -28.78 -20.15 -43.92
CA MET A 486 -28.11 -19.56 -42.77
C MET A 486 -26.61 -19.85 -42.77
N ASN A 487 -26.21 -21.12 -42.95
CA ASN A 487 -24.79 -21.47 -43.05
C ASN A 487 -24.09 -20.71 -44.20
N ALA A 488 -24.69 -20.71 -45.40
CA ALA A 488 -24.10 -20.04 -46.55
C ALA A 488 -23.93 -18.52 -46.34
N ALA A 489 -24.88 -17.88 -45.65
CA ALA A 489 -24.81 -16.46 -45.32
C ALA A 489 -23.80 -16.16 -44.19
N LEU A 490 -23.65 -17.06 -43.21
CA LEU A 490 -22.74 -16.87 -42.08
C LEU A 490 -21.29 -17.26 -42.40
N TYR A 491 -21.07 -18.22 -43.30
CA TYR A 491 -19.76 -18.75 -43.63
C TYR A 491 -18.68 -17.68 -43.91
N PRO A 492 -18.95 -16.61 -44.68
CA PRO A 492 -17.95 -15.54 -44.92
C PRO A 492 -17.58 -14.74 -43.67
N HIS A 493 -18.44 -14.73 -42.65
CA HIS A 493 -18.25 -13.98 -41.41
C HIS A 493 -17.61 -14.82 -40.30
N LEU A 494 -17.64 -16.15 -40.41
CA LEU A 494 -17.29 -17.04 -39.32
C LEU A 494 -15.78 -17.26 -39.13
N GLN A 495 -14.91 -16.99 -40.11
CA GLN A 495 -13.44 -17.14 -39.99
C GLN A 495 -12.99 -18.37 -39.16
N GLU A 496 -12.43 -18.16 -37.96
CA GLU A 496 -12.01 -19.22 -37.02
C GLU A 496 -13.11 -19.65 -36.03
N GLN A 497 -14.21 -18.93 -35.99
CA GLN A 497 -15.40 -19.25 -35.20
C GLN A 497 -16.31 -20.23 -35.96
N PHE A 498 -17.15 -20.94 -35.22
CA PHE A 498 -18.25 -21.74 -35.75
C PHE A 498 -19.51 -21.50 -34.92
N VAL A 499 -20.66 -21.88 -35.46
CA VAL A 499 -21.93 -21.76 -34.74
C VAL A 499 -22.59 -23.11 -34.66
N THR A 500 -22.89 -23.57 -33.45
CA THR A 500 -23.80 -24.70 -33.28
C THR A 500 -25.23 -24.18 -33.29
N ALA A 501 -26.16 -24.91 -33.93
CA ALA A 501 -27.56 -24.47 -33.97
C ALA A 501 -28.53 -25.65 -34.01
N ALA A 502 -29.73 -25.43 -33.48
CA ALA A 502 -30.85 -26.36 -33.57
C ALA A 502 -32.13 -25.60 -33.92
N TYR A 503 -32.83 -26.07 -34.94
CA TYR A 503 -34.09 -25.50 -35.39
C TYR A 503 -35.21 -26.54 -35.32
N CYS A 504 -36.37 -26.15 -34.78
CA CYS A 504 -37.59 -26.92 -34.90
C CYS A 504 -38.72 -26.10 -35.52
N LEU A 505 -39.47 -26.74 -36.41
CA LEU A 505 -40.67 -26.19 -37.03
C LEU A 505 -41.89 -26.90 -36.44
N LEU A 506 -42.81 -26.12 -35.89
CA LEU A 506 -44.06 -26.57 -35.30
C LEU A 506 -45.19 -26.27 -36.28
N ASP A 507 -45.70 -27.30 -36.96
CA ASP A 507 -46.86 -27.18 -37.85
C ASP A 507 -48.10 -27.77 -37.16
N PHE A 508 -48.92 -26.88 -36.60
CA PHE A 508 -50.15 -27.23 -35.90
C PHE A 508 -51.26 -27.69 -36.86
N SER A 509 -51.19 -27.29 -38.14
CA SER A 509 -52.16 -27.70 -39.15
C SER A 509 -51.94 -29.15 -39.58
N ALA A 510 -50.68 -29.52 -39.82
CA ALA A 510 -50.28 -30.89 -40.14
C ALA A 510 -50.10 -31.77 -38.89
N ARG A 511 -50.10 -31.17 -37.69
CA ARG A 511 -49.74 -31.79 -36.41
C ARG A 511 -48.38 -32.50 -36.44
N LYS A 512 -47.39 -31.81 -37.01
CA LYS A 512 -46.01 -32.32 -37.19
C LYS A 512 -44.99 -31.40 -36.55
N ILE A 513 -43.91 -32.00 -36.08
CA ILE A 513 -42.72 -31.30 -35.65
C ILE A 513 -41.55 -31.74 -36.55
N LEU A 514 -40.91 -30.78 -37.21
CA LEU A 514 -39.73 -31.03 -38.03
C LEU A 514 -38.49 -30.47 -37.35
N PHE A 515 -37.40 -31.22 -37.34
CA PHE A 515 -36.14 -30.85 -36.69
C PHE A 515 -34.99 -30.82 -37.68
N ALA A 516 -34.10 -29.84 -37.54
CA ALA A 516 -32.80 -29.81 -38.18
C ALA A 516 -31.75 -29.33 -37.17
N GLN A 517 -30.54 -29.91 -37.20
CA GLN A 517 -29.45 -29.55 -36.29
C GLN A 517 -28.12 -29.36 -37.00
N ALA A 518 -27.33 -28.43 -36.47
CA ALA A 518 -25.96 -28.12 -36.84
C ALA A 518 -25.06 -28.27 -35.60
N GLY A 519 -24.85 -29.50 -35.12
CA GLY A 519 -23.90 -29.80 -34.03
C GLY A 519 -24.33 -29.47 -32.60
N HIS A 520 -25.45 -28.79 -32.38
CA HIS A 520 -25.93 -28.31 -31.07
C HIS A 520 -26.36 -29.47 -30.12
N PRO A 521 -26.56 -29.24 -28.81
CA PRO A 521 -27.15 -30.24 -27.92
C PRO A 521 -28.52 -30.77 -28.40
N PRO A 522 -28.89 -32.03 -28.07
CA PRO A 522 -30.17 -32.61 -28.45
C PRO A 522 -31.36 -31.79 -27.96
N ILE A 523 -32.45 -31.77 -28.73
CA ILE A 523 -33.73 -31.20 -28.26
C ILE A 523 -34.45 -32.28 -27.46
N TYR A 524 -34.92 -31.94 -26.26
CA TYR A 524 -35.72 -32.83 -25.43
C TYR A 524 -37.22 -32.62 -25.68
N LEU A 525 -37.98 -33.72 -25.73
CA LEU A 525 -39.43 -33.70 -25.87
C LEU A 525 -40.07 -34.49 -24.73
N LEU A 526 -41.01 -33.86 -24.04
CA LEU A 526 -41.79 -34.52 -23.00
C LEU A 526 -43.05 -35.13 -23.63
N ARG A 527 -43.27 -36.43 -23.39
CA ARG A 527 -44.45 -37.11 -23.90
C ARG A 527 -45.72 -36.67 -23.17
N ARG A 528 -46.82 -36.56 -23.91
CA ARG A 528 -48.13 -36.14 -23.40
C ARG A 528 -48.79 -37.21 -22.51
N ASP A 529 -48.49 -38.48 -22.77
CA ASP A 529 -48.95 -39.64 -21.97
C ASP A 529 -48.23 -39.76 -20.61
N GLY A 530 -47.25 -38.88 -20.32
CA GLY A 530 -46.43 -38.92 -19.12
C GLY A 530 -45.43 -40.07 -19.09
N GLN A 531 -45.29 -40.84 -20.19
CA GLN A 531 -44.48 -42.05 -20.25
C GLN A 531 -42.98 -41.81 -20.52
N GLY A 532 -42.52 -40.56 -20.55
CA GLY A 532 -41.08 -40.27 -20.51
C GLY A 532 -40.63 -39.05 -21.31
N LEU A 533 -39.31 -38.92 -21.39
CA LEU A 533 -38.55 -37.88 -22.08
C LEU A 533 -37.84 -38.51 -23.28
N GLU A 534 -38.05 -37.94 -24.47
CA GLU A 534 -37.35 -38.33 -25.69
C GLU A 534 -36.33 -37.26 -26.08
N LYS A 535 -35.26 -37.64 -26.80
CA LYS A 535 -34.28 -36.69 -27.32
C LYS A 535 -34.10 -36.86 -28.81
N VAL A 536 -34.09 -35.75 -29.54
CA VAL A 536 -33.98 -35.70 -31.00
C VAL A 536 -32.71 -34.94 -31.37
N LYS A 537 -31.87 -35.59 -32.18
CA LYS A 537 -30.61 -35.03 -32.70
C LYS A 537 -30.34 -35.55 -34.13
N PRO A 538 -30.98 -34.95 -35.16
CA PRO A 538 -30.70 -35.26 -36.56
C PRO A 538 -29.24 -34.97 -36.89
N LYS A 539 -28.65 -35.63 -37.90
CA LYS A 539 -27.25 -35.38 -38.25
C LYS A 539 -27.10 -34.04 -38.96
N GLY A 540 -26.10 -33.28 -38.53
CA GLY A 540 -25.59 -32.12 -39.23
C GLY A 540 -24.37 -31.54 -38.52
N LYS A 541 -23.46 -30.93 -39.29
CA LYS A 541 -22.26 -30.26 -38.75
C LYS A 541 -22.59 -28.81 -38.42
N PHE A 542 -21.83 -28.22 -37.51
CA PHE A 542 -21.93 -26.80 -37.15
C PHE A 542 -21.77 -25.87 -38.37
N PHE A 543 -22.34 -24.68 -38.28
CA PHE A 543 -22.16 -23.66 -39.30
C PHE A 543 -20.71 -23.20 -39.38
N GLY A 544 -20.23 -22.91 -40.58
CA GLY A 544 -18.84 -22.54 -40.82
C GLY A 544 -17.93 -23.72 -41.23
N PHE A 545 -18.42 -24.97 -41.18
CA PHE A 545 -17.61 -26.14 -41.56
C PHE A 545 -17.25 -26.15 -43.06
N LEU A 546 -18.24 -25.96 -43.93
CA LEU A 546 -18.07 -25.79 -45.39
C LEU A 546 -19.06 -24.74 -45.92
N PRO A 547 -18.78 -24.08 -47.07
CA PRO A 547 -19.69 -23.08 -47.65
C PRO A 547 -21.08 -23.64 -47.98
N GLN A 548 -21.12 -24.88 -48.47
CA GLN A 548 -22.35 -25.59 -48.81
C GLN A 548 -22.51 -26.80 -47.89
N MET A 549 -23.61 -26.83 -47.14
CA MET A 549 -23.93 -27.86 -46.17
C MET A 549 -25.34 -28.39 -46.42
N SER A 550 -25.56 -29.67 -46.13
CA SER A 550 -26.88 -30.30 -46.10
C SER A 550 -27.21 -30.74 -44.67
N TYR A 551 -28.48 -30.61 -44.29
CA TYR A 551 -28.96 -30.95 -42.94
C TYR A 551 -30.05 -32.00 -43.03
N GLU A 552 -29.96 -33.04 -42.20
CA GLU A 552 -30.98 -34.08 -42.09
C GLU A 552 -32.24 -33.53 -41.40
N ILE A 553 -33.41 -33.95 -41.86
CA ILE A 553 -34.70 -33.63 -41.23
C ILE A 553 -35.17 -34.86 -40.47
N ALA A 554 -35.49 -34.69 -39.19
CA ALA A 554 -36.33 -35.65 -38.47
C ALA A 554 -37.75 -35.10 -38.36
N GLU A 555 -38.74 -35.96 -38.53
CA GLU A 555 -40.16 -35.64 -38.41
C GLU A 555 -40.78 -36.48 -37.28
N LEU A 556 -41.53 -35.83 -36.39
CA LEU A 556 -42.30 -36.47 -35.35
C LEU A 556 -43.75 -35.98 -35.35
N SER A 557 -44.67 -36.82 -34.88
CA SER A 557 -46.07 -36.46 -34.64
C SER A 557 -46.17 -35.55 -33.43
N MET A 558 -46.83 -34.40 -33.58
CA MET A 558 -47.02 -33.43 -32.49
C MET A 558 -47.98 -33.97 -31.41
N ASN A 559 -48.86 -34.91 -31.75
CA ASN A 559 -49.87 -35.45 -30.83
C ASN A 559 -49.24 -36.14 -29.60
N ASP A 560 -48.06 -36.72 -29.77
CA ASP A 560 -47.40 -37.55 -28.76
C ASP A 560 -46.67 -36.71 -27.70
N TYR A 561 -46.48 -35.41 -27.93
CA TYR A 561 -45.66 -34.55 -27.09
C TYR A 561 -46.45 -33.36 -26.54
N SER A 562 -46.11 -32.97 -25.32
CA SER A 562 -46.68 -31.80 -24.64
C SER A 562 -45.73 -30.61 -24.60
N ARG A 563 -44.42 -30.86 -24.61
CA ARG A 563 -43.39 -29.83 -24.41
C ARG A 563 -42.11 -30.16 -25.16
N LEU A 564 -41.43 -29.14 -25.66
CA LEU A 564 -40.05 -29.18 -26.12
C LEU A 564 -39.16 -28.37 -25.19
N PHE A 565 -37.91 -28.80 -25.03
CA PHE A 565 -36.88 -28.11 -24.27
C PHE A 565 -35.57 -28.09 -25.08
N LEU A 566 -35.12 -26.88 -25.42
CA LEU A 566 -33.88 -26.62 -26.12
C LEU A 566 -32.91 -25.92 -25.17
N TYR A 567 -31.61 -26.22 -25.26
CA TYR A 567 -30.60 -25.66 -24.36
C TYR A 567 -29.22 -25.59 -25.04
N SER A 568 -28.40 -24.61 -24.63
CA SER A 568 -26.97 -24.59 -24.92
C SER A 568 -26.20 -25.45 -23.92
N ASP A 569 -24.99 -25.87 -24.29
CA ASP A 569 -24.13 -26.73 -23.47
C ASP A 569 -23.73 -26.10 -22.13
N GLY A 570 -23.66 -24.77 -22.02
CA GLY A 570 -23.43 -24.09 -20.74
C GLY A 570 -24.36 -24.54 -19.59
N VAL A 571 -25.59 -24.98 -19.90
CA VAL A 571 -26.53 -25.55 -18.91
C VAL A 571 -26.02 -26.86 -18.30
N ILE A 572 -25.45 -27.75 -19.11
CA ILE A 572 -24.93 -29.05 -18.64
C ILE A 572 -23.48 -28.97 -18.16
N GLU A 573 -22.74 -27.96 -18.64
CA GLU A 573 -21.35 -27.70 -18.25
C GLU A 573 -21.21 -26.87 -16.98
N ALA A 574 -22.27 -26.20 -16.51
CA ALA A 574 -22.26 -25.45 -15.26
C ALA A 574 -21.62 -26.25 -14.10
N GLY A 575 -20.58 -25.71 -13.48
CA GLY A 575 -19.80 -26.36 -12.41
C GLY A 575 -18.58 -27.16 -12.88
N ALA A 576 -18.33 -27.25 -14.19
CA ALA A 576 -17.16 -27.88 -14.79
C ALA A 576 -15.83 -27.29 -14.28
N ILE A 577 -15.69 -25.97 -14.12
CA ILE A 577 -14.44 -25.35 -13.64
C ILE A 577 -14.12 -25.78 -12.20
N GLN A 578 -15.15 -26.06 -11.40
CA GLN A 578 -15.01 -26.57 -10.03
C GLN A 578 -14.84 -28.11 -9.97
N GLY A 579 -14.78 -28.76 -11.14
CA GLY A 579 -14.59 -30.20 -11.28
C GLY A 579 -15.86 -31.04 -11.10
N ARG A 580 -17.05 -30.42 -11.08
CA ARG A 580 -18.34 -31.10 -10.93
C ARG A 580 -19.42 -30.46 -11.83
N PRO A 581 -19.47 -30.80 -13.13
CA PRO A 581 -20.49 -30.28 -14.02
C PRO A 581 -21.89 -30.79 -13.64
N TYR A 582 -22.92 -30.00 -13.95
CA TYR A 582 -24.32 -30.38 -13.73
C TYR A 582 -24.68 -31.66 -14.48
N SER A 583 -24.16 -31.86 -15.69
CA SER A 583 -24.28 -33.05 -16.54
C SER A 583 -25.66 -33.29 -17.17
N VAL A 584 -25.63 -33.96 -18.32
CA VAL A 584 -26.81 -34.38 -19.09
C VAL A 584 -27.77 -35.23 -18.24
N ALA A 585 -27.24 -36.18 -17.45
CA ALA A 585 -28.07 -37.09 -16.66
C ALA A 585 -28.90 -36.35 -15.59
N ARG A 586 -28.40 -35.25 -15.02
CA ARG A 586 -29.19 -34.45 -14.07
C ARG A 586 -30.27 -33.65 -14.79
N LEU A 587 -29.94 -33.04 -15.92
CA LEU A 587 -30.92 -32.32 -16.74
C LEU A 587 -32.09 -33.22 -17.15
N GLU A 588 -31.80 -34.43 -17.64
CA GLU A 588 -32.84 -35.41 -18.00
C GLU A 588 -33.74 -35.76 -16.80
N ASN A 589 -33.14 -36.03 -15.64
CA ASN A 589 -33.89 -36.31 -14.40
C ASN A 589 -34.72 -35.11 -13.92
N PHE A 590 -34.20 -33.90 -14.05
CA PHE A 590 -34.90 -32.67 -13.68
C PHE A 590 -36.13 -32.47 -14.58
N LEU A 591 -35.96 -32.56 -15.91
CA LEU A 591 -37.05 -32.37 -16.87
C LEU A 591 -38.18 -33.40 -16.66
N LEU A 592 -37.85 -34.65 -16.35
CA LEU A 592 -38.83 -35.69 -16.02
C LEU A 592 -39.64 -35.37 -14.76
N LYS A 593 -39.00 -34.86 -13.70
CA LYS A 593 -39.67 -34.56 -12.41
C LYS A 593 -40.47 -33.26 -12.45
N SER A 594 -40.02 -32.30 -13.24
CA SER A 594 -40.55 -30.94 -13.27
C SER A 594 -41.40 -30.66 -14.51
N GLY A 595 -41.69 -31.67 -15.33
CA GLY A 595 -42.40 -31.54 -16.61
C GLY A 595 -43.79 -30.90 -16.53
N GLN A 596 -44.44 -30.91 -15.35
CA GLN A 596 -45.75 -30.29 -15.13
C GLN A 596 -45.69 -28.80 -14.75
N LEU A 597 -44.51 -28.26 -14.42
CA LEU A 597 -44.37 -26.84 -14.08
C LEU A 597 -44.66 -25.96 -15.30
N ALA A 598 -45.20 -24.75 -15.07
CA ALA A 598 -45.33 -23.77 -16.14
C ALA A 598 -43.95 -23.37 -16.70
N PRO A 599 -43.82 -22.97 -17.98
CA PRO A 599 -42.52 -22.68 -18.58
C PRO A 599 -41.63 -21.67 -17.80
N PRO A 600 -42.16 -20.55 -17.26
CA PRO A 600 -41.35 -19.64 -16.46
C PRO A 600 -40.86 -20.27 -15.14
N GLU A 601 -41.72 -21.09 -14.51
CA GLU A 601 -41.42 -21.78 -13.25
C GLU A 601 -40.39 -22.89 -13.44
N LEU A 602 -40.46 -23.61 -14.57
CA LEU A 602 -39.49 -24.63 -14.95
C LEU A 602 -38.09 -24.02 -15.08
N LEU A 603 -37.95 -22.92 -15.82
CA LEU A 603 -36.67 -22.24 -16.03
C LEU A 603 -36.08 -21.70 -14.71
N ALA A 604 -36.92 -21.11 -13.87
CA ALA A 604 -36.50 -20.65 -12.54
C ALA A 604 -36.12 -21.81 -11.61
N ALA A 605 -36.81 -22.95 -11.69
CA ALA A 605 -36.49 -24.15 -10.93
C ALA A 605 -35.19 -24.80 -11.40
N LEU A 606 -34.92 -24.81 -12.72
CA LEU A 606 -33.68 -25.35 -13.28
C LEU A 606 -32.46 -24.58 -12.78
N ASP A 607 -32.51 -23.25 -12.79
CA ASP A 607 -31.43 -22.41 -12.27
C ASP A 607 -31.14 -22.67 -10.79
N ARG A 608 -32.18 -22.87 -9.98
CA ARG A 608 -32.03 -23.24 -8.56
C ARG A 608 -31.44 -24.64 -8.39
N ASP A 609 -31.86 -25.61 -9.21
CA ASP A 609 -31.34 -26.98 -9.14
C ASP A 609 -29.84 -27.03 -9.51
N ILE A 610 -29.43 -26.29 -10.53
CA ILE A 610 -28.02 -26.13 -10.90
C ILE A 610 -27.24 -25.50 -9.75
N GLN A 611 -27.72 -24.40 -9.17
CA GLN A 611 -27.06 -23.76 -8.03
C GLN A 611 -26.88 -24.71 -6.84
N HIS A 612 -27.92 -25.48 -6.52
CA HIS A 612 -27.86 -26.46 -5.43
C HIS A 612 -26.87 -27.59 -5.73
N ALA A 613 -26.84 -28.09 -6.97
CA ALA A 613 -26.00 -29.22 -7.36
C ALA A 613 -24.52 -28.86 -7.53
N THR A 614 -24.22 -27.67 -8.04
CA THR A 614 -22.87 -27.25 -8.45
C THR A 614 -22.22 -26.27 -7.49
N GLN A 615 -23.00 -25.64 -6.60
CA GLN A 615 -22.56 -24.49 -5.78
C GLN A 615 -22.10 -23.28 -6.61
N THR A 616 -22.49 -23.23 -7.89
CA THR A 616 -22.22 -22.14 -8.83
C THR A 616 -23.51 -21.69 -9.53
N SER A 617 -23.49 -20.52 -10.16
CA SER A 617 -24.58 -20.13 -11.06
C SER A 617 -24.49 -20.85 -12.39
N MET A 618 -25.62 -20.97 -13.08
CA MET A 618 -25.74 -21.59 -14.41
C MET A 618 -24.75 -21.00 -15.43
N ASN A 619 -24.46 -19.70 -15.34
CA ASN A 619 -23.57 -18.97 -16.24
C ASN A 619 -22.14 -18.79 -15.70
N HIS A 620 -21.68 -19.64 -14.78
CA HIS A 620 -20.33 -19.43 -14.22
C HIS A 620 -19.23 -19.78 -15.23
N ASP A 621 -19.43 -20.88 -15.95
CA ASP A 621 -18.40 -21.52 -16.76
C ASP A 621 -18.54 -21.20 -18.26
N ASP A 622 -19.79 -21.04 -18.74
CA ASP A 622 -20.11 -20.62 -20.10
C ASP A 622 -21.44 -19.85 -20.17
N ASP A 623 -21.76 -19.29 -21.33
CA ASP A 623 -23.06 -18.73 -21.65
C ASP A 623 -24.14 -19.82 -21.58
N SER A 624 -25.29 -19.52 -20.98
CA SER A 624 -26.35 -20.51 -20.81
C SER A 624 -27.69 -20.00 -21.31
N SER A 625 -28.28 -20.78 -22.21
CA SER A 625 -29.58 -20.50 -22.82
C SER A 625 -30.50 -21.70 -22.74
N CYS A 626 -31.77 -21.42 -22.51
CA CYS A 626 -32.84 -22.40 -22.53
C CYS A 626 -34.05 -21.82 -23.26
N VAL A 627 -34.73 -22.66 -24.03
CA VAL A 627 -36.02 -22.36 -24.66
C VAL A 627 -36.99 -23.49 -24.33
N VAL A 628 -38.10 -23.15 -23.69
CA VAL A 628 -39.19 -24.07 -23.37
C VAL A 628 -40.36 -23.78 -24.28
N VAL A 629 -40.94 -24.79 -24.90
CA VAL A 629 -42.11 -24.66 -25.78
C VAL A 629 -43.21 -25.63 -25.34
N ASP A 630 -44.31 -25.09 -24.82
CA ASP A 630 -45.52 -25.85 -24.50
C ASP A 630 -46.46 -25.90 -25.69
N LEU A 631 -46.90 -27.11 -26.04
CA LEU A 631 -47.79 -27.38 -27.16
C LEU A 631 -49.25 -27.44 -26.66
N ARG A 632 -50.03 -26.43 -27.03
CA ARG A 632 -51.48 -26.32 -26.76
C ARG A 632 -52.25 -26.83 -27.98
N LEU A 633 -52.48 -28.14 -28.01
CA LEU A 633 -53.37 -28.73 -29.02
C LEU A 633 -54.82 -28.49 -28.59
N ALA A 634 -55.62 -27.85 -29.46
CA ALA A 634 -57.07 -27.82 -29.27
C ALA A 634 -57.61 -29.26 -29.30
N ALA A 635 -58.47 -29.57 -28.33
CA ALA A 635 -59.08 -30.91 -28.16
C ALA A 635 -59.94 -31.31 -29.37
#